data_AF-A0A2V8LEY6-F1
#
_entry.id   AF-A0A2V8LEY6-F1
#
_cell.length_a   1.000
_cell.length_b   1.000
_cell.length_c   1.000
_cell.angle_alpha   90.00
_cell.angle_beta   90.00
_cell.angle_gamma   90.00
#
_symmetry.space_group_name_H-M   'P 1'
#
loop_
_entity.id
_entity.type
_entity.pdbx_description
1 polymer ?
#
loop_
_entity_poly.entity_id
_entity_poly.type
_entity_poly.pdbx_seq_one_letter_code
_entity_poly.pdbx_strand_id
1 'polypeptide(L)'
;MLDSSGTERYRIEGYLPKNWFRARLEMGLARVALMHKKFTEAEAAYAAVIARRGDTGVGPEAIYWRGVCHYKATNDHTVLGEVAKELAEKFPGDEWTLKSVPWAH
;
A
#
# COMPACT_ATOMS: atom_id res chain seq x y z
N MET A 1 1.48 13.52 9.39
CA MET A 1 2.47 13.45 8.31
C MET A 1 2.06 14.42 7.23
N LEU A 2 2.95 15.33 6.87
CA LEU A 2 2.71 16.41 5.92
C LEU A 2 3.53 16.12 4.66
N ASP A 3 3.02 16.53 3.50
CA ASP A 3 3.83 16.58 2.28
C ASP A 3 4.62 17.90 2.18
N SER A 4 5.38 18.05 1.09
CA SER A 4 6.21 19.24 0.85
C SER A 4 5.39 20.53 0.60
N SER A 5 4.07 20.45 0.41
CA SER A 5 3.20 21.62 0.35
C SER A 5 2.54 21.96 1.69
N GLY A 6 2.90 21.24 2.77
CA GLY A 6 2.34 21.44 4.10
C GLY A 6 0.93 20.87 4.27
N THR A 7 0.46 20.05 3.33
CA THR A 7 -0.86 19.42 3.43
C THR A 7 -0.79 18.17 4.28
N GLU A 8 -1.69 18.04 5.26
CA GLU A 8 -1.76 16.85 6.10
C GLU A 8 -2.26 15.65 5.30
N ARG A 9 -1.42 14.62 5.22
CA ARG A 9 -1.70 13.39 4.47
C ARG A 9 -2.12 12.24 5.37
N TYR A 10 -1.70 12.27 6.64
CA TYR A 10 -1.98 11.18 7.55
C TYR A 10 -1.81 11.59 9.02
N ARG A 11 -2.72 11.16 9.90
CA ARG A 11 -2.65 11.39 11.36
C ARG A 11 -2.72 10.05 12.09
N ILE A 12 -1.91 9.91 13.13
CA ILE A 12 -1.91 8.77 14.03
C ILE A 12 -2.36 9.29 15.39
N GLU A 13 -3.45 8.77 15.94
CA GLU A 13 -3.87 9.03 17.32
C GLU A 13 -3.60 7.77 18.16
N GLY A 14 -2.92 7.91 19.31
CA GLY A 14 -2.51 6.81 20.21
C GLY A 14 -1.02 6.41 20.14
N TYR A 15 -0.60 5.42 20.95
CA TYR A 15 0.77 4.89 20.97
C TYR A 15 0.94 3.74 19.98
N LEU A 16 1.65 3.98 18.88
CA LEU A 16 2.08 2.90 17.98
C LEU A 16 3.45 2.36 18.42
N PRO A 17 3.63 1.04 18.55
CA PRO A 17 4.96 0.44 18.67
C PRO A 17 5.89 0.96 17.57
N LYS A 18 7.18 1.16 17.88
CA LYS A 18 8.18 1.77 16.96
C LYS A 18 8.16 1.18 15.54
N ASN A 19 7.93 -0.12 15.43
CA ASN A 19 7.84 -0.82 14.13
C ASN A 19 6.59 -0.42 13.33
N TRP A 20 5.44 -0.30 13.99
CA TRP A 20 4.19 0.14 13.35
C TRP A 20 4.27 1.61 12.94
N PHE A 21 4.82 2.47 13.79
CA PHE A 21 5.00 3.89 13.46
C PHE A 21 5.89 4.05 12.22
N ARG A 22 7.02 3.33 12.19
CA ARG A 22 7.93 3.35 11.05
C ARG A 22 7.27 2.79 9.78
N ALA A 23 6.55 1.69 9.86
CA ALA A 23 5.83 1.12 8.72
C ALA A 23 4.84 2.15 8.14
N ARG A 24 4.17 2.91 9.01
CA ARG A 24 3.21 3.93 8.59
C ARG A 24 3.85 5.16 7.97
N LEU A 25 5.04 5.57 8.44
CA LEU A 25 5.84 6.60 7.79
C LEU A 25 6.29 6.17 6.39
N GLU A 26 6.80 4.95 6.25
CA GLU A 26 7.25 4.40 4.96
C GLU A 26 6.08 4.27 3.96
N MET A 27 4.89 3.88 4.43
CA MET A 27 3.64 3.92 3.65
C MET A 27 3.27 5.34 3.17
N GLY A 28 3.44 6.35 4.05
CA GLY A 28 3.20 7.75 3.71
C GLY A 28 4.11 8.25 2.58
N LEU A 29 5.39 7.87 2.60
CA LEU A 29 6.35 8.23 1.55
C LEU A 29 5.98 7.58 0.20
N ALA A 30 5.64 6.29 0.21
CA ALA A 30 5.16 5.59 -0.98
C ALA A 30 3.88 6.26 -1.55
N ARG A 31 2.99 6.71 -0.65
CA ARG A 31 1.77 7.44 -1.03
C ARG A 31 2.07 8.78 -1.70
N VAL A 32 3.07 9.52 -1.21
CA VAL A 32 3.50 10.78 -1.84
C VAL A 32 4.00 10.52 -3.27
N ALA A 33 4.84 9.51 -3.48
CA ALA A 33 5.31 9.15 -4.83
C ALA A 33 4.14 8.81 -5.77
N LEU A 34 3.15 8.04 -5.28
CA LEU A 34 1.93 7.71 -6.03
C LEU A 34 1.13 8.96 -6.41
N MET A 35 0.97 9.91 -5.48
CA MET A 35 0.26 11.17 -5.72
C MET A 35 0.96 12.06 -6.76
N HIS A 36 2.29 12.01 -6.82
CA HIS A 36 3.08 12.67 -7.86
C HIS A 36 3.15 11.87 -9.17
N LYS A 37 2.33 10.83 -9.34
CA LYS A 37 2.28 9.96 -10.53
C LYS A 37 3.60 9.23 -10.82
N LYS A 38 4.47 9.10 -9.83
CA LYS A 38 5.73 8.36 -9.93
C LYS A 38 5.47 6.88 -9.63
N PHE A 39 4.75 6.21 -10.54
CA PHE A 39 4.18 4.89 -10.25
C PHE A 39 5.22 3.80 -9.98
N THR A 40 6.30 3.74 -10.76
CA THR A 40 7.40 2.79 -10.55
C THR A 40 8.14 3.01 -9.23
N GLU A 41 8.35 4.28 -8.84
CA GLU A 41 8.97 4.63 -7.55
C GLU A 41 8.06 4.26 -6.38
N ALA A 42 6.76 4.53 -6.52
CA ALA A 42 5.76 4.17 -5.52
C ALA A 42 5.64 2.65 -5.35
N GLU A 43 5.63 1.90 -6.46
CA GLU A 43 5.61 0.43 -6.45
C GLU A 43 6.81 -0.15 -5.70
N ALA A 44 8.02 0.33 -6.02
CA ALA A 44 9.25 -0.10 -5.34
C ALA A 44 9.21 0.22 -3.84
N ALA A 45 8.66 1.38 -3.47
CA ALA A 45 8.50 1.78 -2.08
C ALA A 45 7.51 0.87 -1.33
N TYR A 46 6.36 0.56 -1.92
CA TYR A 46 5.40 -0.39 -1.33
C TYR A 46 5.97 -1.81 -1.23
N ALA A 47 6.71 -2.28 -2.24
CA ALA A 47 7.41 -3.56 -2.19
C ALA A 47 8.42 -3.62 -1.03
N ALA A 48 9.16 -2.54 -0.80
CA ALA A 48 10.08 -2.44 0.34
C ALA A 48 9.35 -2.47 1.70
N VAL A 49 8.17 -1.86 1.81
CA VAL A 49 7.33 -1.93 3.02
C VAL A 49 6.87 -3.37 3.26
N ILE A 50 6.35 -4.06 2.23
CA ILE A 50 5.90 -5.46 2.34
C ILE A 50 7.06 -6.35 2.82
N ALA A 51 8.25 -6.20 2.23
CA ALA A 51 9.40 -7.02 2.56
C ALA A 51 9.91 -6.79 4.00
N ARG A 52 9.82 -5.57 4.52
CA ARG A 52 10.40 -5.20 5.83
C ARG A 52 9.39 -5.19 6.97
N ARG A 53 8.11 -5.01 6.66
CA ARG A 53 7.03 -4.67 7.61
C ARG A 53 5.69 -5.34 7.26
N GLY A 54 5.69 -6.33 6.37
CA GLY A 54 4.48 -7.06 5.99
C GLY A 54 3.82 -7.85 7.13
N ASP A 55 4.53 -8.04 8.24
CA ASP A 55 4.06 -8.63 9.49
C ASP A 55 3.23 -7.66 10.37
N THR A 56 3.25 -6.36 10.03
CA THR A 56 2.45 -5.34 10.72
C THR A 56 1.11 -5.11 10.01
N GLY A 57 0.19 -4.39 10.66
CA GLY A 57 -1.14 -4.11 10.10
C GLY A 57 -1.17 -3.31 8.77
N VAL A 58 -0.02 -2.86 8.25
CA VAL A 58 0.05 -2.20 6.93
C VAL A 58 0.29 -3.16 5.77
N GLY A 59 0.58 -4.44 6.04
CA GLY A 59 0.84 -5.46 5.03
C GLY A 59 -0.21 -5.53 3.91
N PRO A 60 -1.50 -5.75 4.22
CA PRO A 60 -2.54 -5.85 3.19
C PRO A 60 -2.74 -4.53 2.43
N GLU A 61 -2.64 -3.39 3.10
CA GLU A 61 -2.70 -2.07 2.46
C GLU A 61 -1.55 -1.87 1.46
N ALA A 62 -0.33 -2.27 1.83
CA ALA A 62 0.85 -2.13 0.98
C ALA A 62 0.75 -3.03 -0.28
N ILE A 63 0.26 -4.26 -0.14
CA ILE A 63 0.02 -5.17 -1.27
C ILE A 63 -0.99 -4.57 -2.25
N TYR A 64 -2.10 -4.05 -1.72
CA TYR A 64 -3.13 -3.39 -2.53
C TYR A 64 -2.55 -2.22 -3.34
N TRP A 65 -1.87 -1.28 -2.69
CA TRP A 65 -1.34 -0.10 -3.38
C TRP A 65 -0.18 -0.42 -4.31
N ARG A 66 0.65 -1.43 -4.01
CA ARG A 66 1.67 -1.94 -4.96
C ARG A 66 1.02 -2.37 -6.27
N GLY A 67 -0.06 -3.15 -6.20
CA GLY A 67 -0.84 -3.57 -7.36
C GLY A 67 -1.39 -2.40 -8.18
N VAL A 68 -1.97 -1.40 -7.50
CA VAL A 68 -2.48 -0.18 -8.15
C VAL A 68 -1.35 0.61 -8.82
N CYS A 69 -0.16 0.68 -8.21
CA CYS A 69 0.99 1.35 -8.80
C CYS A 69 1.44 0.63 -10.07
N HIS A 70 1.56 -0.70 -10.02
CA HIS A 70 1.93 -1.51 -11.18
C HIS A 70 0.94 -1.30 -12.32
N TYR A 71 -0.35 -1.48 -12.06
CA TYR A 71 -1.42 -1.22 -13.03
C TYR A 71 -1.34 0.19 -13.62
N LYS A 72 -1.09 1.23 -12.82
CA LYS A 72 -0.96 2.60 -13.33
C LYS A 72 0.31 2.85 -14.14
N ALA A 73 1.37 2.07 -13.91
CA ALA A 73 2.62 2.17 -14.66
C ALA A 73 2.53 1.44 -16.01
N THR A 74 1.90 0.28 -16.05
CA THR A 74 1.91 -0.64 -17.20
C THR A 74 0.59 -0.68 -17.98
N ASN A 75 -0.49 -0.19 -17.38
CA ASN A 75 -1.87 -0.38 -17.84
C ASN A 75 -2.26 -1.87 -17.98
N ASP A 76 -1.58 -2.75 -17.24
CA ASP A 76 -1.86 -4.18 -17.22
C ASP A 76 -2.91 -4.51 -16.16
N HIS A 77 -4.12 -4.83 -16.60
CA HIS A 77 -5.24 -5.16 -15.72
C HIS A 77 -5.09 -6.53 -15.04
N THR A 78 -4.26 -7.43 -15.58
CA THR A 78 -4.11 -8.80 -15.06
C THR A 78 -3.50 -8.83 -13.66
N VAL A 79 -2.63 -7.85 -13.35
CA VAL A 79 -1.98 -7.72 -12.04
C VAL A 79 -2.97 -7.55 -10.88
N LEU A 80 -4.13 -6.94 -11.14
CA LEU A 80 -5.11 -6.64 -10.09
C LEU A 80 -5.81 -7.92 -9.60
N GLY A 81 -6.04 -8.88 -10.50
CA GLY A 81 -6.57 -10.20 -10.14
C GLY A 81 -5.58 -11.01 -9.30
N GLU A 82 -4.29 -10.95 -9.64
CA GLU A 82 -3.23 -11.59 -8.84
C GLU A 82 -3.12 -10.99 -7.44
N VAL A 83 -3.25 -9.66 -7.33
CA VAL A 83 -3.25 -8.94 -6.05
C VAL A 83 -4.45 -9.31 -5.20
N ALA A 84 -5.64 -9.41 -5.81
CA ALA A 84 -6.85 -9.85 -5.11
C ALA A 84 -6.70 -11.28 -4.57
N LYS A 85 -6.11 -12.17 -5.36
CA LYS A 85 -5.79 -13.53 -4.93
C LYS A 85 -4.77 -13.54 -3.78
N GLU A 86 -3.69 -12.78 -3.89
CA GLU A 86 -2.68 -12.67 -2.82
C GLU A 86 -3.29 -12.19 -1.50
N LEU A 87 -4.16 -11.18 -1.56
CA LEU A 87 -4.86 -10.64 -0.39
C LEU A 87 -5.84 -11.65 0.22
N ALA A 88 -6.61 -12.36 -0.61
CA ALA A 88 -7.53 -13.38 -0.15
C ALA A 88 -6.81 -14.56 0.55
N GLU A 89 -5.64 -14.95 0.04
CA GLU A 89 -4.84 -16.03 0.62
C GLU A 89 -4.14 -15.62 1.93
N LYS A 90 -3.56 -14.42 1.99
CA LYS A 90 -2.74 -13.99 3.13
C LYS A 90 -3.53 -13.28 4.23
N PHE A 91 -4.59 -12.57 3.87
CA PHE A 91 -5.36 -11.71 4.77
C PHE A 91 -6.88 -11.89 4.56
N PRO A 92 -7.43 -13.09 4.77
CA PRO A 92 -8.85 -13.34 4.57
C PRO A 92 -9.69 -12.46 5.50
N GLY A 93 -10.65 -11.72 4.93
CA GLY A 93 -11.56 -10.85 5.67
C GLY A 93 -11.02 -9.47 6.06
N ASP A 94 -9.78 -9.13 5.66
CA ASP A 94 -9.25 -7.78 5.86
C ASP A 94 -9.94 -6.73 4.96
N GLU A 95 -9.99 -5.47 5.41
CA GLU A 95 -10.60 -4.37 4.66
C GLU A 95 -10.04 -4.25 3.22
N TRP A 96 -8.74 -4.43 3.03
CA TRP A 96 -8.11 -4.32 1.72
C TRP A 96 -8.38 -5.51 0.82
N THR A 97 -8.54 -6.69 1.41
CA THR A 97 -9.02 -7.89 0.71
C THR A 97 -10.43 -7.65 0.17
N LEU A 98 -11.35 -7.13 0.99
CA LEU A 98 -12.70 -6.78 0.57
C LEU A 98 -12.72 -5.73 -0.55
N LYS A 99 -11.84 -4.72 -0.46
CA LYS A 99 -11.68 -3.70 -1.51
C LYS A 99 -11.11 -4.25 -2.82
N SER A 100 -10.37 -5.35 -2.80
CA SER A 100 -9.82 -5.99 -3.99
C SER A 100 -10.79 -6.95 -4.70
N VAL A 101 -11.93 -7.30 -4.09
CA VAL A 101 -12.92 -8.24 -4.66
C VAL A 101 -13.33 -7.88 -6.10
N PRO A 102 -13.58 -6.61 -6.47
CA PRO A 102 -13.93 -6.26 -7.85
C PRO A 102 -12.85 -6.59 -8.88
N TRP A 103 -11.61 -6.86 -8.47
CA TRP A 103 -10.50 -7.21 -9.35
C TRP A 103 -10.34 -8.71 -9.59
N ALA A 104 -11.04 -9.55 -8.83
CA ALA A 104 -10.92 -11.00 -8.90
C ALA A 104 -11.67 -11.63 -10.10
N HIS A 105 -12.19 -10.83 -11.03
CA HIS A 105 -13.06 -11.23 -12.15
C HIS A 105 -12.39 -11.07 -13.51
#